data_AF-A0A068ETY4-F1
#
_entry.id   AF-A0A068ETY4-F1
#
_cell.length_a   1.000
_cell.length_b   1.000
_cell.length_c   1.000
_cell.angle_alpha   90.00
_cell.angle_beta   90.00
_cell.angle_gamma   90.00
#
_symmetry.space_group_name_H-M   'P 1'
#
loop_
_entity.id
_entity.type
_entity.pdbx_description
1 polymer ?
#
loop_
_entity_poly.entity_id
_entity_poly.type
_entity_poly.pdbx_seq_one_letter_code
_entity_poly.pdbx_strand_id
1 'polypeptide(L)' 'DMARGNITPRTRQLVDALNDCLGRGEHREMFHHSDDAGNPGSHMGDNFPATFYLPRAMEHRVGEESVRFDEVCVVA' A
#
# COMPACT_ATOMS: atom_id res chain seq x y z
N ASP A 1 -14.91 -4.89 14.03
CA ASP A 1 -13.91 -5.82 13.47
C ASP A 1 -12.53 -5.42 13.96
N MET A 2 -12.09 -6.01 15.08
CA MET A 2 -10.88 -5.60 15.80
C MET A 2 -9.58 -6.13 15.16
N ALA A 3 -9.67 -6.96 14.12
CA ALA A 3 -8.49 -7.61 13.54
C ALA A 3 -7.66 -6.70 12.61
N ARG A 4 -8.27 -5.66 12.02
CA ARG A 4 -7.65 -4.87 10.93
C ARG A 4 -6.98 -3.56 11.35
N GLY A 5 -6.94 -3.25 12.65
CA GLY A 5 -6.33 -2.02 13.18
C GLY A 5 -7.07 -0.73 12.81
N ASN A 6 -6.32 0.39 12.74
CA ASN A 6 -6.83 1.72 12.41
C ASN A 6 -7.07 1.85 10.90
N ILE A 7 -8.24 1.39 10.44
CA ILE A 7 -8.55 1.25 9.00
C ILE A 7 -9.76 2.08 8.57
N THR A 8 -9.59 2.85 7.50
CA THR A 8 -10.70 3.59 6.88
C THR A 8 -11.64 2.64 6.12
N PRO A 9 -12.92 3.01 5.88
CA PRO A 9 -13.82 2.19 5.05
C PRO A 9 -13.28 1.90 3.65
N ARG A 10 -12.62 2.89 3.03
CA ARG A 10 -11.99 2.74 1.71
C ARG A 10 -10.86 1.72 1.72
N THR A 11 -9.96 1.81 2.72
CA THR A 11 -8.83 0.86 2.84
C THR A 11 -9.34 -0.56 3.10
N ARG A 12 -10.41 -0.73 3.89
CA ARG A 12 -11.04 -2.04 4.12
C ARG A 12 -11.53 -2.67 2.81
N GLN A 13 -12.27 -1.90 2.00
CA GLN A 13 -12.76 -2.37 0.69
C GLN A 13 -11.62 -2.76 -0.24
N LEU A 14 -10.51 -2.01 -0.22
CA LEU A 14 -9.33 -2.34 -1.02
C LEU A 14 -8.69 -3.66 -0.57
N VAL A 15 -8.52 -3.87 0.73
CA VAL A 15 -7.97 -5.12 1.29
C VAL A 15 -8.84 -6.32 0.89
N ASP A 16 -10.16 -6.19 0.97
CA ASP A 16 -11.10 -7.24 0.55
C ASP A 16 -10.94 -7.53 -0.95
N ALA A 17 -10.99 -6.50 -1.80
CA ALA A 17 -10.82 -6.66 -3.24
C ALA A 17 -9.47 -7.29 -3.64
N LEU A 18 -8.38 -6.97 -2.92
CA LEU A 18 -7.07 -7.55 -3.16
C LEU A 18 -7.03 -9.05 -2.79
N ASN A 19 -7.55 -9.43 -1.63
CA ASN A 19 -7.61 -10.84 -1.23
C ASN A 19 -8.54 -11.66 -2.14
N ASP A 20 -9.68 -11.09 -2.55
CA ASP A 20 -10.61 -11.71 -3.50
C ASP A 20 -9.94 -11.94 -4.86
N CYS A 21 -9.21 -10.93 -5.37
CA CYS A 21 -8.48 -11.02 -6.64
C CYS A 21 -7.37 -12.10 -6.59
N LEU A 22 -6.70 -12.24 -5.45
CA LEU A 22 -5.70 -13.29 -5.24
C LEU A 22 -6.31 -14.70 -5.14
N GLY A 23 -7.59 -14.81 -4.74
CA GLY A 23 -8.36 -16.04 -4.84
C GLY A 23 -7.77 -17.25 -4.10
N ARG A 24 -7.03 -17.02 -3.00
CA ARG A 24 -6.25 -18.07 -2.32
C ARG A 24 -7.09 -19.04 -1.48
N GLY A 25 -8.37 -18.71 -1.28
CA GLY A 25 -9.31 -19.44 -0.43
C GLY A 25 -9.32 -18.93 1.02
N GLU A 26 -10.30 -19.41 1.78
CA GLU A 26 -10.52 -19.04 3.17
C GLU A 26 -9.28 -19.33 4.03
N HIS A 27 -8.95 -18.41 4.94
CA HIS A 27 -7.81 -18.50 5.86
C HIS A 27 -6.43 -18.46 5.17
N ARG A 28 -6.37 -18.02 3.91
CA ARG A 28 -5.14 -17.87 3.12
C ARG A 28 -5.00 -16.45 2.55
N GLU A 29 -5.69 -15.50 3.17
CA GLU A 29 -5.60 -14.08 2.88
C GLU A 29 -4.14 -13.62 3.01
N MET A 30 -3.73 -12.69 2.15
CA MET A 30 -2.38 -12.11 2.19
C MET A 30 -2.37 -10.79 2.96
N PHE A 31 -3.46 -10.03 2.89
CA PHE A 31 -3.60 -8.72 3.53
C PHE A 31 -4.49 -8.84 4.78
N HIS A 32 -3.91 -8.56 5.96
CA HIS A 32 -4.58 -8.77 7.26
C HIS A 32 -4.88 -7.48 8.03
N HIS A 33 -4.21 -6.37 7.72
CA HIS A 33 -4.35 -5.09 8.41
C HIS A 33 -4.26 -3.90 7.44
N SER A 34 -4.48 -2.68 7.95
CA SER A 34 -4.26 -1.43 7.21
C SER A 34 -2.79 -1.18 6.91
N ASP A 35 -2.50 -0.13 6.12
CA ASP A 35 -1.14 0.33 5.87
C ASP A 35 -0.41 0.81 7.14
N ASP A 36 0.91 0.77 7.10
CA ASP A 36 1.79 1.22 8.19
C ASP A 36 1.78 2.73 8.39
N ALA A 37 1.38 3.53 7.40
CA ALA A 37 1.33 4.99 7.54
C ALA A 37 0.26 5.45 8.55
N GLY A 38 -0.78 4.64 8.76
CA GLY A 38 -1.82 4.86 9.78
C GLY A 38 -1.50 4.29 11.17
N ASN A 39 -0.35 3.62 11.34
CA ASN A 39 0.02 2.96 12.59
C ASN A 39 0.90 3.86 13.48
N PRO A 40 0.46 4.24 14.69
CA PRO A 40 1.26 5.09 15.59
C PRO A 40 2.54 4.44 16.10
N GLY A 41 2.68 3.12 15.98
CA GLY A 41 3.88 2.38 16.37
C GLY A 41 4.85 2.09 15.23
N SER A 42 4.53 2.44 13.98
CA SER A 42 5.39 2.14 12.82
C SER A 42 6.42 3.25 12.60
N HIS A 43 7.63 2.86 12.17
CA HIS A 43 8.66 3.78 11.70
C HIS A 43 8.72 3.76 10.18
N MET A 44 8.49 4.91 9.53
CA MET A 44 8.41 4.99 8.07
C MET A 44 9.67 4.52 7.34
N GLY A 45 10.85 4.71 7.97
CA GLY A 45 12.12 4.26 7.40
C GLY A 45 12.21 2.74 7.18
N ASP A 46 11.48 1.96 7.98
CA ASP A 46 11.52 0.49 7.91
C ASP A 46 10.75 -0.07 6.71
N ASN A 47 9.96 0.77 6.04
CA ASN A 47 9.23 0.38 4.83
C ASN A 47 10.12 0.36 3.58
N PHE A 48 11.32 0.94 3.64
CA PHE A 48 12.20 1.05 2.49
C PHE A 48 13.23 -0.11 2.45
N PRO A 49 13.49 -0.70 1.26
CA PRO A 49 12.89 -0.35 -0.02
C PRO A 49 11.42 -0.80 -0.14
N ALA A 50 10.57 0.08 -0.65
CA ALA A 50 9.14 -0.14 -0.83
C ALA A 50 8.79 -0.33 -2.31
N THR A 51 7.98 -1.34 -2.61
CA THR A 51 7.38 -1.51 -3.95
C THR A 51 6.03 -0.83 -4.00
N PHE A 52 5.84 0.07 -4.97
CA PHE A 52 4.59 0.77 -5.21
C PHE A 52 3.91 0.25 -6.48
N TYR A 53 2.59 0.04 -6.38
CA TYR A 53 1.70 -0.23 -7.49
C TYR A 53 0.77 0.97 -7.67
N LEU A 54 1.04 1.77 -8.69
CA LEU A 54 0.31 2.99 -8.99
C LEU A 54 -0.75 2.73 -10.06
N PRO A 55 -1.92 3.40 -10.01
CA PRO A 55 -2.96 3.22 -11.01
C PRO A 55 -2.57 3.75 -12.40
N ARG A 56 -1.56 4.62 -12.46
CA ARG A 56 -0.92 5.16 -13.66
C ARG A 56 0.45 5.72 -13.28
N ALA A 57 1.37 5.81 -14.23
CA ALA A 57 2.63 6.51 -14.03
C ALA A 57 2.39 7.96 -13.57
N MET A 58 3.30 8.46 -12.75
CA MET A 58 3.26 9.82 -12.22
C MET A 58 4.60 10.51 -12.35
N GLU A 59 4.55 11.83 -12.48
CA GLU A 59 5.72 12.69 -12.49
C GLU A 59 5.61 13.66 -11.32
N HIS A 60 6.67 13.75 -10.53
CA HIS A 60 6.79 14.72 -9.45
C HIS A 60 7.91 15.70 -9.79
N ARG A 61 7.62 16.99 -9.69
CA ARG A 61 8.59 18.05 -10.02
C ARG A 61 8.95 18.84 -8.77
N VAL A 62 10.25 18.97 -8.51
CA VAL A 62 10.80 19.77 -7.41
C VAL A 62 11.79 20.77 -8.02
N GLY A 63 11.34 22.01 -8.19
CA GLY A 63 12.12 23.04 -8.90
C GLY A 63 12.33 22.68 -10.37
N GLU A 64 13.60 22.58 -10.78
CA GLU A 64 13.98 22.18 -12.14
C GLU A 64 14.06 20.65 -12.30
N GLU A 65 14.11 19.90 -11.21
CA GLU A 65 14.21 18.44 -11.23
C GLU A 65 12.83 17.79 -11.39
N SER A 66 12.75 16.76 -12.23
CA SER A 66 11.57 15.93 -12.41
C SER A 66 11.92 14.47 -12.15
N VAL A 67 11.17 13.83 -11.25
CA VAL A 67 11.25 12.39 -10.99
C VAL A 67 10.02 11.73 -11.57
N ARG A 68 10.23 10.71 -12.39
CA ARG A 68 9.18 9.86 -12.94
C ARG A 68 9.09 8.57 -12.14
N PHE A 69 7.87 8.19 -11.80
CA PHE A 69 7.53 6.89 -11.22
C PHE A 69 6.62 6.15 -12.21
N ASP A 70 7.07 4.99 -12.69
CA ASP A 70 6.24 4.11 -13.51
C ASP A 70 5.18 3.40 -12.65
N GLU A 71 4.21 2.76 -13.29
CA GLU A 71 3.09 2.09 -12.63
C GLU A 71 3.52 1.05 -11.57
N VAL A 72 4.66 0.40 -11.79
CA VAL A 72 5.30 -0.46 -10.80
C VAL A 72 6.72 0.02 -10.60
N CYS A 73 7.01 0.54 -9.41
CA CYS A 73 8.32 1.09 -9.10
C CYS A 73 8.78 0.73 -7.69
N VAL A 74 10.09 0.70 -7.49
CA VAL A 74 10.71 0.54 -6.17
C VAL A 74 11.28 1.89 -5.76
N VAL A 75 10.92 2.34 -4.55
CA VAL A 75 11.56 3.49 -3.91
C VAL A 75 12.48 2.94 -2.82
N ALA A 76 13.73 3.38 -2.84
CA ALA A 76 14.78 2.97 -1.91
C ALA A 76 15.14 4.11 -0.95
#